data_AF-A0AAX4P0R8-F1
#
_entry.id   AF-A0AAX4P0R8-F1
#
_cell.length_a   1.000
_cell.length_b   1.000
_cell.length_c   1.000
_cell.angle_alpha   90.00
_cell.angle_beta   90.00
_cell.angle_gamma   90.00
#
_symmetry.space_group_name_H-M   'P 1'
#
loop_
_entity.id
_entity.type
_entity.pdbx_description
1 polymer ?
#
loop_
_entity_poly.entity_id
_entity_poly.type
_entity_poly.pdbx_seq_one_letter_code
_entity_poly.pdbx_strand_id
1 'polypeptide(L)'
;MNEITTFLGLGSYKDWDEDKKVKFLLSELESKRPLLPRTRKYTEEARECLNTFKIISEMPRSSLGNYVISMATSASDVLSVLHVIPL
;
A
#
# COMPACT_ATOMS: atom_id res chain seq x y z
N MET A 1 2.20 -4.27 2.09
CA MET A 1 2.04 -3.87 3.51
C MET A 1 2.94 -4.64 4.47
N ASN A 2 2.89 -5.98 4.52
CA ASN A 2 3.65 -6.75 5.50
C ASN A 2 5.15 -6.46 5.55
N GLU A 3 5.82 -6.41 4.40
CA GLU A 3 7.24 -6.08 4.34
C GLU A 3 7.57 -4.69 4.91
N ILE A 4 6.63 -3.75 4.81
CA ILE A 4 6.80 -2.38 5.29
C ILE A 4 6.62 -2.35 6.81
N THR A 5 5.53 -2.95 7.33
CA THR A 5 5.26 -2.94 8.77
C THR A 5 6.32 -3.70 9.57
N THR A 6 6.81 -4.83 9.05
CA THR A 6 7.87 -5.60 9.70
C THR A 6 9.19 -4.83 9.71
N PHE A 7 9.51 -4.09 8.64
CA PHE A 7 10.71 -3.25 8.60
C PHE A 7 10.68 -2.11 9.61
N LEU A 8 9.54 -1.45 9.72
CA LEU A 8 9.35 -0.31 10.61
C LEU A 8 9.25 -0.73 12.08
N GLY A 9 9.32 -2.03 12.39
CA GLY A 9 9.18 -2.55 13.75
C GLY A 9 7.74 -2.48 14.28
N LEU A 10 6.75 -2.26 13.42
CA LEU A 10 5.33 -2.18 13.78
C LEU A 10 4.69 -3.58 13.96
N GLY A 11 5.39 -4.62 13.50
CA GLY A 11 4.93 -6.00 13.50
C GLY A 11 4.47 -6.48 12.12
N SER A 12 3.93 -7.70 12.08
CA SER A 12 3.51 -8.37 10.86
C SER A 12 2.05 -8.03 10.54
N TYR A 13 1.84 -7.27 9.46
CA TYR A 13 0.50 -6.91 8.95
C TYR A 13 -0.35 -8.15 8.63
N LYS A 14 0.27 -9.26 8.21
CA LYS A 14 -0.43 -10.52 7.91
C LYS A 14 -1.12 -11.11 9.13
N ASP A 15 -0.54 -10.91 10.31
CA ASP A 15 -1.01 -11.49 11.58
C ASP A 15 -2.01 -10.60 12.30
N TRP A 16 -2.37 -9.45 11.72
CA TRP A 16 -3.37 -8.56 12.29
C TRP A 16 -4.78 -8.96 11.90
N ASP A 17 -5.70 -8.79 12.84
CA ASP A 17 -7.14 -8.80 12.55
C ASP A 17 -7.53 -7.61 11.65
N GLU A 18 -8.74 -7.70 11.08
CA GLU A 18 -9.22 -6.71 10.12
C GLU A 18 -9.37 -5.32 10.75
N ASP A 19 -9.89 -5.24 11.98
CA ASP A 19 -10.07 -3.97 12.69
C ASP A 19 -8.73 -3.25 12.90
N LYS A 20 -7.67 -3.98 13.25
CA LYS A 20 -6.33 -3.43 13.41
C LYS A 20 -5.73 -3.00 12.08
N LYS A 21 -5.91 -3.78 11.01
CA LYS A 21 -5.48 -3.39 9.65
C LYS A 21 -6.13 -2.09 9.21
N VAL A 22 -7.45 -1.98 9.35
CA VAL A 22 -8.21 -0.78 8.98
C VAL A 22 -7.76 0.42 9.80
N LYS A 23 -7.69 0.30 11.13
CA LYS A 23 -7.23 1.39 12.00
C LYS A 23 -5.83 1.88 11.64
N PHE A 24 -4.90 0.96 11.41
CA PHE A 24 -3.55 1.29 10.98
C PHE A 24 -3.56 2.04 9.64
N LEU A 25 -4.23 1.48 8.63
CA LEU A 25 -4.26 2.08 7.29
C LEU A 25 -4.91 3.47 7.29
N LEU A 26 -6.00 3.66 8.02
CA LEU A 26 -6.64 4.98 8.16
C LEU A 26 -5.69 5.98 8.83
N SER A 27 -5.02 5.58 9.92
CA SER A 27 -4.06 6.46 10.60
C SER A 27 -2.89 6.85 9.70
N GLU A 28 -2.44 5.94 8.83
CA GLU A 28 -1.35 6.22 7.90
C GLU A 28 -1.81 7.03 6.67
N LEU A 29 -3.06 6.88 6.23
CA LEU A 29 -3.66 7.70 5.18
C LEU A 29 -3.88 9.15 5.64
N GLU A 30 -4.20 9.36 6.92
CA GLU A 30 -4.30 10.70 7.52
C GLU A 30 -2.92 11.32 7.81
N SER A 31 -1.89 10.49 7.95
CA SER A 31 -0.52 10.92 8.20
C SER A 31 0.10 11.56 6.96
N LYS A 32 0.77 12.71 7.14
CA LYS A 32 1.56 13.39 6.08
C LYS A 32 2.96 12.80 5.90
N ARG A 33 3.34 11.79 6.69
CA ARG A 33 4.69 11.21 6.65
C ARG A 33 4.74 10.12 5.58
N PRO A 34 5.71 10.15 4.65
CA PRO A 34 5.85 9.08 3.67
C PRO A 34 6.28 7.78 4.36
N LEU A 35 5.38 6.80 4.40
CA LEU A 35 5.63 5.49 5.04
C LEU A 35 6.62 4.63 4.24
N LEU A 36 6.64 4.76 2.91
CA LEU A 36 7.49 3.96 2.02
C LEU A 36 8.98 4.32 2.19
N PRO A 37 9.81 3.44 2.77
CA PRO A 37 11.22 3.72 2.97
C PRO A 37 11.95 3.66 1.62
N ARG A 38 12.40 4.82 1.13
CA ARG A 38 13.07 4.96 -0.18
C ARG A 38 14.38 4.15 -0.31
N THR A 39 15.00 3.78 0.80
CA THR A 39 16.30 3.10 0.85
C THR A 39 16.20 1.59 1.07
N ARG A 40 15.00 1.04 1.28
CA ARG A 40 14.82 -0.39 1.55
C ARG A 40 14.86 -1.21 0.25
N LYS A 41 15.54 -2.37 0.30
CA LYS A 41 15.38 -3.42 -0.71
C LYS A 41 14.14 -4.24 -0.38
N TYR A 42 13.18 -4.24 -1.31
CA TYR A 42 11.99 -5.08 -1.26
C TYR A 42 12.26 -6.42 -1.96
N THR A 43 11.38 -7.39 -1.72
CA THR A 43 11.32 -8.59 -2.57
C THR A 43 11.02 -8.19 -4.02
N GLU A 44 11.33 -9.08 -4.97
CA GLU A 44 11.08 -8.83 -6.38
C GLU A 44 9.59 -8.59 -6.67
N GLU A 45 8.71 -9.36 -6.03
CA GLU A 45 7.26 -9.23 -6.14
C GLU A 45 6.77 -7.87 -5.63
N ALA A 46 7.22 -7.45 -4.44
CA ALA A 46 6.86 -6.15 -3.88
C ALA A 46 7.46 -4.99 -4.71
N ARG A 47 8.66 -5.16 -5.26
CA ARG A 47 9.32 -4.18 -6.13
C ARG A 47 8.55 -3.97 -7.43
N GLU A 48 8.11 -5.03 -8.09
CA GLU A 48 7.29 -4.95 -9.30
C GLU A 48 5.93 -4.26 -9.03
N CYS A 49 5.31 -4.58 -7.89
CA CYS A 49 4.08 -3.91 -7.46
C CYS A 49 4.29 -2.38 -7.28
N LEU A 50 5.34 -1.99 -6.55
CA LEU A 50 5.67 -0.57 -6.35
C LEU A 50 6.04 0.15 -7.66
N ASN A 51 6.75 -0.53 -8.56
CA ASN A 51 7.08 0.00 -9.88
C ASN A 51 5.83 0.25 -10.73
N THR A 52 4.84 -0.63 -10.65
CA THR A 52 3.56 -0.46 -11.34
C THR A 52 2.88 0.84 -10.87
N PHE A 53 2.80 1.06 -9.55
CA PHE A 53 2.24 2.30 -9.00
C PHE A 53 3.04 3.55 -9.33
N LYS A 54 4.37 3.42 -9.44
CA LYS A 54 5.23 4.50 -9.92
C LYS A 54 4.88 4.89 -11.36
N ILE A 55 4.75 3.92 -12.26
CA ILE A 55 4.34 4.20 -13.65
C ILE A 55 2.95 4.85 -13.68
N ILE A 56 1.99 4.35 -12.90
CA ILE A 56 0.65 4.93 -12.77
C ILE A 56 0.73 6.41 -12.35
N SER A 57 1.62 6.77 -11.42
CA SER A 57 1.79 8.15 -10.97
C SER A 57 2.42 9.10 -12.01
N GLU A 58 3.11 8.54 -13.00
CA GLU A 58 3.74 9.30 -14.10
C GLU A 58 2.80 9.48 -15.30
N MET A 59 1.70 8.72 -15.37
CA MET A 59 0.72 8.80 -16.46
C MET A 59 -0.27 9.95 -16.26
N PRO A 60 -0.77 10.59 -17.34
CA PRO A 60 -1.86 11.55 -17.26
C PRO A 60 -3.10 10.92 -16.62
N ARG A 61 -3.76 11.63 -15.69
CA ARG A 61 -4.97 11.14 -15.02
C ARG A 61 -6.09 10.74 -15.99
N SER A 62 -6.18 11.40 -17.15
CA SER A 62 -7.14 11.05 -18.21
C SER A 62 -6.92 9.68 -18.84
N SER A 63 -5.73 9.10 -18.68
CA SER A 63 -5.36 7.79 -19.21
C SER A 63 -5.75 6.63 -18.28
N LEU A 64 -6.19 6.94 -17.06
CA LEU A 64 -6.54 5.95 -16.04
C LEU A 64 -8.05 6.02 -15.77
N GLY A 65 -8.73 4.88 -15.90
CA GLY A 65 -10.14 4.72 -15.52
C GLY A 65 -10.26 4.18 -14.11
N ASN A 66 -10.50 2.86 -14.01
CA ASN A 66 -10.67 2.16 -12.74
C ASN A 66 -9.45 1.29 -12.43
N TYR A 67 -9.10 1.20 -11.14
CA TYR A 67 -8.16 0.19 -10.64
C TYR A 67 -8.94 -1.00 -10.07
N VAL A 68 -8.73 -2.20 -10.62
CA VAL A 68 -9.46 -3.42 -10.21
C VAL A 68 -8.59 -4.24 -9.26
N ILE A 69 -9.11 -4.52 -8.07
CA ILE A 69 -8.49 -5.42 -7.09
C ILE A 69 -9.20 -6.77 -7.17
N SER A 70 -8.57 -7.72 -7.85
CA SER A 70 -9.04 -9.11 -7.87
C SER A 70 -8.99 -9.71 -6.47
N MET A 71 -9.97 -10.55 -6.13
CA MET A 71 -10.06 -11.25 -4.84
C MET A 71 -10.17 -10.32 -3.62
N ALA A 72 -10.65 -9.08 -3.78
CA ALA A 72 -10.95 -8.22 -2.64
C ALA A 72 -12.07 -8.84 -1.78
N THR A 73 -11.82 -8.96 -0.48
CA THR A 73 -12.74 -9.55 0.49
C THR A 73 -13.11 -8.60 1.63
N SER A 74 -12.21 -7.65 1.94
CA SER A 74 -12.31 -6.82 3.13
C SER A 74 -11.95 -5.36 2.83
N ALA A 75 -12.28 -4.45 3.73
CA ALA A 75 -12.02 -3.02 3.56
C ALA A 75 -10.51 -2.73 3.49
N SER A 76 -9.71 -3.48 4.25
CA SER A 76 -8.26 -3.36 4.26
C SER A 76 -7.60 -3.65 2.90
N ASP A 77 -8.22 -4.47 2.05
CA ASP A 77 -7.73 -4.74 0.69
C ASP A 77 -7.72 -3.45 -0.15
N VAL A 78 -8.82 -2.69 -0.10
CA VAL A 78 -8.97 -1.42 -0.81
C VAL A 78 -8.08 -0.34 -0.21
N LEU A 79 -8.10 -0.20 1.12
CA LEU A 79 -7.31 0.82 1.83
C LEU A 79 -5.81 0.62 1.63
N SER A 80 -5.34 -0.62 1.55
CA SER A 80 -3.92 -0.91 1.33
C SER A 80 -3.43 -0.46 -0.04
N VAL A 81 -4.27 -0.56 -1.09
CA VAL A 81 -3.94 -0.07 -2.43
C VAL A 81 -3.97 1.45 -2.46
N LEU A 82 -5.01 2.07 -1.87
CA LEU A 82 -5.10 3.53 -1.78
C LEU A 82 -3.88 4.14 -1.07
N HIS A 83 -3.35 3.47 -0.06
CA HIS A 83 -2.16 3.91 0.66
C HIS A 83 -0.88 3.89 -0.20
N VAL A 84 -0.77 2.98 -1.17
CA VAL A 84 0.44 2.82 -1.99
C VAL A 84 0.37 3.65 -3.28
N ILE A 85 -0.83 3.96 -3.78
CA ILE A 85 -0.99 4.81 -4.96
C ILE A 85 -0.62 6.26 -4.61
N PRO A 86 0.36 6.88 -5.28
CA PRO A 86 0.61 8.31 -5.19
C PRO A 86 -0.47 9.02 -6.03
N LEU A 87 -1.56 9.48 -5.39
CA LEU A 87 -2.57 10.33 -6.03
C LEU A 87 -2.18 11.81 -5.98
#